data_AF-A0A1I2MYB2-F1
#
_entry.id   AF-A0A1I2MYB2-F1
#
_cell.length_a   1.000
_cell.length_b   1.000
_cell.length_c   1.000
_cell.angle_alpha   90.00
_cell.angle_beta   90.00
_cell.angle_gamma   90.00
#
_symmetry.space_group_name_H-M   'P 1'
#
loop_
_entity.id
_entity.type
_entity.pdbx_description
1 polymer ?
#
loop_
_entity_poly.entity_id
_entity_poly.type
_entity_poly.pdbx_seq_one_letter_code
_entity_poly.pdbx_strand_id
1 'polypeptide(L)'
;MHIVRTIAWIAATAILVAFIAMNWTKVPVNFWPLDDGNYVHFEWPVGIVALLFFLLGMTPAWLYLRAVRWRLNRRIATLENSLRANSMPSINARPDDAASTASGSLETPSPDASTMTST
;
A
#
# COMPACT_ATOMS: atom_id res chain seq x y z
N MET A 1 3.67 2.41 20.27
CA MET A 1 4.08 2.93 18.94
C MET A 1 4.29 4.44 18.89
N HIS A 2 3.59 5.24 19.71
CA HIS A 2 3.73 6.71 19.69
C HIS A 2 5.11 7.19 20.13
N ILE A 3 5.66 6.68 21.25
CA ILE A 3 7.02 7.04 21.73
C ILE A 3 8.09 6.84 20.64
N VAL A 4 8.08 5.69 19.96
CA VAL A 4 9.06 5.37 18.91
C VAL A 4 8.91 6.34 17.73
N ARG A 5 7.67 6.67 17.35
CA ARG A 5 7.39 7.66 16.32
C ARG A 5 7.87 9.05 16.72
N THR A 6 7.67 9.45 17.97
CA THR A 6 8.09 10.76 18.49
C THR A 6 9.61 10.85 18.54
N ILE A 7 10.31 9.83 19.03
CA ILE A 7 11.77 9.78 19.06
C ILE A 7 12.35 9.85 17.65
N ALA A 8 11.78 9.12 16.69
CA ALA A 8 12.20 9.17 15.30
C ALA A 8 12.03 10.59 14.70
N TRP A 9 10.92 11.26 14.99
CA TRP A 9 10.70 12.64 14.57
C TRP A 9 11.67 13.61 15.25
N ILE A 10 11.92 13.47 16.54
CA ILE A 10 12.90 14.28 17.27
C ILE A 10 14.29 14.11 16.66
N ALA A 11 14.72 12.87 16.41
CA ALA A 11 16.01 12.58 15.78
C ALA A 11 16.09 13.18 14.36
N ALA A 12 15.04 13.02 13.54
CA ALA A 12 15.00 13.62 12.21
C ALA A 12 15.09 15.15 12.27
N THR A 13 14.37 15.79 13.19
CA THR A 13 14.38 17.25 13.37
C THR A 13 15.74 17.74 13.88
N ALA A 14 16.38 16.99 14.78
CA ALA A 14 17.72 17.30 15.27
C ALA A 14 18.77 17.22 14.14
N ILE A 15 18.73 16.17 13.32
CA ILE A 15 19.59 16.03 12.13
C ILE A 15 19.36 17.19 11.16
N LEU A 16 18.10 17.54 10.92
CA LEU A 16 17.71 18.65 10.04
C LEU A 16 18.30 19.98 10.52
N VAL A 17 18.14 20.30 11.80
CA VAL A 17 18.66 21.54 12.40
C VAL A 17 20.18 21.57 12.38
N ALA A 18 20.85 20.47 12.75
CA ALA A 18 22.30 20.36 12.71
C ALA A 18 22.84 20.55 11.28
N PHE A 19 22.15 19.99 10.29
CA PHE A 19 22.52 20.11 8.89
C PHE A 19 22.38 21.53 8.36
N ILE A 20 21.29 22.25 8.71
CA ILE A 20 21.11 23.67 8.37
C ILE A 20 22.23 24.51 9.00
N ALA A 21 22.51 24.29 10.29
CA ALA A 21 23.53 25.03 11.02
C ALA A 21 24.93 24.81 10.43
N MET A 22 25.27 23.57 10.09
CA MET A 22 26.60 23.22 9.57
C MET A 22 26.80 23.67 8.12
N ASN A 23 25.73 23.82 7.34
CA ASN A 23 25.76 24.28 5.96
C ASN A 23 25.28 25.75 5.83
N TRP A 24 25.38 26.55 6.90
CA TRP A 24 25.05 27.98 6.88
C TRP A 24 26.18 28.80 6.21
N THR A 25 26.47 28.48 4.95
CA THR A 25 27.39 29.23 4.12
C THR A 25 26.59 30.10 3.16
N LYS A 26 26.84 31.40 3.19
CA LYS A 26 26.25 32.36 2.25
C LYS A 26 27.11 32.38 1.01
N VAL A 27 26.57 31.92 -0.12
CA VAL A 27 27.27 31.99 -1.39
C VAL A 27 26.67 33.14 -2.20
N PRO A 28 27.48 34.13 -2.61
CA PRO A 28 27.00 35.21 -3.47
C PRO A 28 26.71 34.64 -4.86
N VAL A 29 25.47 34.75 -5.31
CA VAL A 29 25.07 34.42 -6.69
C VAL A 29 24.90 35.73 -7.46
N ASN A 30 25.63 35.87 -8.57
CA ASN A 30 25.62 37.06 -9.42
C ASN A 30 24.48 36.94 -10.44
N PHE A 31 23.37 37.63 -10.21
CA PHE A 31 22.18 37.50 -11.05
C PHE A 31 22.20 38.39 -12.30
N TRP A 32 22.87 39.56 -12.27
CA TRP A 32 22.94 40.44 -13.43
C TRP A 32 24.12 41.44 -13.34
N PRO A 33 24.92 41.62 -14.39
CA PRO A 33 25.86 42.74 -14.47
C PRO A 33 25.08 44.04 -14.70
N LEU A 34 25.19 45.02 -13.81
CA LEU A 34 24.73 46.38 -14.10
C LEU A 34 25.82 47.11 -14.92
N ASP A 35 25.40 48.08 -15.75
CA ASP A 35 26.28 48.85 -16.65
C ASP A 35 27.47 49.55 -15.94
N ASP A 36 27.39 49.75 -14.61
CA ASP A 36 28.48 50.30 -13.78
C ASP A 36 29.51 49.24 -13.30
N GLY A 37 29.44 48.00 -13.79
CA GLY A 37 30.33 46.91 -13.39
C GLY A 37 30.03 46.31 -12.00
N ASN A 38 28.93 46.72 -11.38
CA ASN A 38 28.44 46.20 -10.11
C ASN A 38 27.46 45.04 -10.34
N TYR A 39 27.58 43.96 -9.58
CA TYR A 39 26.66 42.83 -9.65
C TYR A 39 25.63 42.93 -8.53
N VAL A 40 24.37 42.57 -8.82
CA VAL A 40 23.41 42.33 -7.73
C VAL A 40 23.81 41.04 -7.02
N HIS A 41 24.41 41.19 -5.83
CA HIS A 41 24.78 40.09 -4.96
C HIS A 41 23.55 39.60 -4.20
N PHE A 42 23.05 38.42 -4.55
CA PHE A 42 22.04 37.75 -3.73
C PHE A 42 22.70 36.59 -3.00
N GLU A 43 22.71 36.68 -1.67
CA GLU A 43 23.30 35.68 -0.80
C GLU A 43 22.30 34.55 -0.56
N TRP A 44 22.31 33.52 -1.40
CA TRP A 44 21.45 32.35 -1.17
C TRP A 44 22.08 31.43 -0.11
N PRO A 45 21.37 31.07 0.98
CA PRO A 45 21.89 30.14 1.97
C PRO A 45 21.96 28.73 1.38
N VAL A 46 23.16 28.17 1.26
CA VAL A 46 23.39 26.81 0.74
C VAL A 46 22.65 25.76 1.58
N GLY A 47 22.51 26.03 2.88
CA GLY A 47 21.75 25.19 3.81
C GLY A 47 20.30 24.93 3.37
N ILE A 48 19.61 25.90 2.75
CA ILE A 48 18.22 25.71 2.27
C ILE A 48 18.18 24.74 1.08
N VAL A 49 19.13 24.90 0.14
CA VAL A 49 19.22 24.04 -1.05
C VAL A 49 19.54 22.61 -0.63
N ALA A 50 20.53 22.45 0.24
CA ALA A 50 20.93 21.15 0.76
C ALA A 50 19.80 20.49 1.57
N LEU A 51 19.03 21.27 2.33
CA LEU A 51 17.82 20.80 3.02
C LEU A 51 16.78 20.24 2.05
N LEU A 52 16.53 20.96 0.95
CA LEU A 52 15.59 20.54 -0.09
C LEU A 52 16.04 19.22 -0.71
N PHE A 53 17.32 19.06 -1.04
CA PHE A 53 17.84 17.79 -1.56
C PHE A 53 17.78 16.65 -0.54
N PHE A 54 18.05 16.94 0.74
CA PHE A 54 17.91 15.94 1.81
C PHE A 54 16.45 15.48 1.96
N LEU A 55 15.51 16.42 1.97
CA LEU A 55 14.08 16.11 1.97
C LEU A 55 13.68 15.38 0.69
N LEU A 56 14.17 15.78 -0.48
CA LEU A 56 13.87 15.11 -1.75
C LEU A 56 14.42 13.69 -1.81
N GLY A 57 15.58 13.42 -1.21
CA GLY A 57 16.14 12.08 -1.15
C GLY A 57 15.43 11.19 -0.13
N MET A 58 15.00 11.76 1.00
CA MET A 58 14.37 11.01 2.08
C MET A 58 12.87 10.78 1.88
N THR A 59 12.16 11.74 1.29
CA THR A 59 10.70 11.65 1.01
C THR A 59 10.31 10.40 0.21
N PRO A 60 10.94 10.06 -0.92
CA PRO A 60 10.54 8.90 -1.72
C PRO A 60 10.80 7.58 -0.97
N ALA A 61 11.92 7.47 -0.26
CA ALA A 61 12.22 6.28 0.56
C ALA A 61 11.22 6.11 1.71
N TRP A 62 10.89 7.20 2.41
CA TRP A 62 9.92 7.19 3.50
C TRP A 62 8.51 6.83 3.01
N LEU A 63 8.09 7.40 1.88
CA LEU A 63 6.78 7.14 1.30
C LEU A 63 6.65 5.69 0.83
N TYR A 64 7.71 5.12 0.24
CA TYR A 64 7.75 3.71 -0.15
C TYR A 64 7.59 2.78 1.06
N LEU A 65 8.39 2.98 2.11
CA LEU A 65 8.30 2.19 3.33
C LEU A 65 6.91 2.30 3.99
N ARG A 66 6.30 3.50 3.94
CA ARG A 66 4.94 3.74 4.43
C ARG A 66 3.88 2.97 3.63
N ALA A 67 3.99 2.96 2.30
CA ALA A 67 3.09 2.23 1.42
C ALA A 67 3.19 0.72 1.61
N VAL A 68 4.40 0.18 1.78
CA VAL A 68 4.63 -1.23 2.09
C VAL A 68 3.94 -1.61 3.40
N ARG A 69 4.16 -0.84 4.47
CA ARG A 69 3.49 -1.07 5.77
C ARG A 69 1.97 -1.11 5.62
N TRP A 70 1.39 -0.18 4.86
CA TRP A 70 -0.05 -0.12 4.62
C TRP A 70 -0.58 -1.34 3.86
N ARG A 71 0.13 -1.77 2.81
CA ARG A 71 -0.21 -2.96 2.03
C ARG A 71 -0.17 -4.23 2.88
N LEU A 72 0.84 -4.38 3.74
CA LEU A 72 0.97 -5.54 4.63
C LEU A 72 -0.20 -5.60 5.62
N ASN A 73 -0.54 -4.47 6.26
CA ASN A 73 -1.68 -4.42 7.19
C ASN A 73 -3.01 -4.81 6.52
N ARG A 74 -3.25 -4.34 5.28
CA ARG A 74 -4.44 -4.74 4.51
C ARG A 74 -4.48 -6.23 4.23
N ARG A 75 -3.35 -6.81 3.81
CA ARG A 75 -3.26 -8.25 3.53
C ARG A 75 -3.55 -9.09 4.78
N ILE A 76 -3.00 -8.70 5.91
CA ILE A 76 -3.26 -9.36 7.20
C ILE A 76 -4.76 -9.29 7.53
N ALA A 77 -5.39 -8.11 7.42
CA ALA A 77 -6.81 -7.95 7.67
C ALA A 77 -7.68 -8.83 6.74
N THR A 78 -7.32 -8.95 5.46
CA THR A 78 -8.02 -9.84 4.52
C THR A 78 -7.86 -11.31 4.91
N LEU A 79 -6.65 -11.75 5.27
CA LEU A 79 -6.39 -13.12 5.71
C LEU A 79 -7.15 -13.46 6.99
N GLU A 80 -7.19 -12.54 7.95
CA GLU A 80 -7.97 -12.70 9.18
C GLU A 80 -9.46 -12.81 8.90
N ASN A 81 -10.00 -12.01 7.96
CA ASN A 81 -11.40 -12.09 7.56
C ASN A 81 -11.73 -13.40 6.85
N SER A 82 -10.87 -13.85 5.94
CA SER A 82 -11.03 -15.14 5.25
C SER A 82 -10.95 -16.31 6.22
N LEU A 83 -10.04 -16.27 7.20
CA LEU A 83 -9.97 -17.27 8.27
C LEU A 83 -11.24 -17.27 9.12
N ARG A 84 -11.75 -16.11 9.52
CA ARG A 84 -13.02 -15.98 10.25
C ARG A 84 -14.22 -16.52 9.46
N ALA A 85 -14.28 -16.24 8.15
CA ALA A 85 -15.34 -16.71 7.28
C ALA A 85 -15.27 -18.22 7.04
N ASN A 86 -14.07 -18.81 6.97
CA ASN A 86 -13.89 -20.27 6.84
C ASN A 86 -14.09 -21.02 8.17
N SER A 87 -13.85 -20.38 9.31
CA SER A 87 -14.03 -21.00 10.63
C SER A 87 -15.44 -20.85 11.21
N MET A 88 -16.29 -20.01 10.62
CA MET A 88 -17.73 -20.01 10.91
C MET A 88 -18.42 -21.13 10.10
N PRO A 89 -19.00 -22.15 10.76
CA PRO A 89 -19.90 -23.09 10.08
C PRO A 89 -21.04 -22.29 9.45
N SER A 90 -21.32 -22.56 8.17
CA SER A 90 -22.50 -22.01 7.49
C SER A 90 -23.75 -22.34 8.29
N ILE A 91 -24.28 -21.36 9.02
CA ILE A 91 -25.56 -21.50 9.74
C ILE A 91 -26.77 -21.43 8.78
N ASN A 92 -26.50 -21.22 7.48
CA ASN A 92 -27.48 -21.17 6.40
C ASN A 92 -27.37 -22.40 5.47
N ALA A 93 -27.18 -23.60 6.03
CA ALA A 93 -27.68 -24.79 5.35
C ALA A 93 -29.22 -24.71 5.39
N ARG A 94 -29.80 -24.09 4.36
CA ARG A 94 -31.25 -24.05 4.16
C ARG A 94 -31.73 -25.51 4.01
N PRO A 95 -32.76 -25.97 4.75
CA PRO A 95 -33.28 -27.34 4.61
C PRO A 95 -33.89 -27.67 3.24
N ASP A 96 -34.00 -26.70 2.34
CA ASP A 96 -34.82 -26.82 1.13
C ASP A 96 -34.09 -27.47 -0.07
N ASP A 97 -32.76 -27.61 -0.03
CA ASP A 97 -32.00 -28.24 -1.13
C ASP A 97 -31.94 -29.78 -1.04
N ALA A 98 -32.39 -30.38 0.06
CA ALA A 98 -32.47 -31.84 0.21
C ALA A 98 -33.68 -32.46 -0.53
N ALA A 99 -34.68 -31.66 -0.94
CA ALA A 99 -35.89 -32.16 -1.59
C ALA A 99 -35.80 -32.23 -3.13
N SER A 100 -34.87 -31.49 -3.76
CA SER A 100 -34.78 -31.45 -5.23
C SER A 100 -33.86 -32.51 -5.84
N THR A 101 -33.07 -33.25 -5.04
CA THR A 101 -32.19 -34.33 -5.52
C THR A 101 -32.75 -35.74 -5.28
N ALA A 102 -33.89 -35.87 -4.60
CA ALA A 102 -34.53 -37.17 -4.30
C ALA A 102 -35.70 -37.53 -5.24
N SER A 103 -36.10 -36.65 -6.17
CA SER A 103 -37.17 -36.92 -7.16
C SER A 103 -36.67 -37.36 -8.54
N GLY A 104 -35.37 -37.62 -8.68
CA GLY A 104 -34.81 -38.35 -9.82
C GLY A 104 -34.91 -39.85 -9.58
N SER A 105 -36.13 -40.39 -9.76
CA SER A 105 -36.50 -41.81 -9.91
C SER A 105 -35.29 -42.70 -10.28
N LEU A 106 -34.83 -43.62 -9.45
CA LEU A 106 -35.39 -44.98 -9.36
C LEU A 106 -36.10 -45.39 -10.66
N GLU A 107 -35.31 -45.76 -11.67
CA GLU A 107 -35.79 -46.64 -12.73
C GLU A 107 -34.74 -47.73 -12.96
N THR A 108 -34.95 -48.86 -12.29
CA THR A 108 -34.27 -50.13 -12.50
C THR A 108 -35.34 -51.22 -12.30
N PRO A 109 -35.23 -52.40 -12.91
CA PRO A 109 -35.33 -52.73 -14.34
C PRO A 109 -36.48 -53.75 -14.60
N SER A 110 -36.55 -54.31 -15.82
CA SER A 110 -37.13 -55.64 -16.20
C SER A 110 -38.60 -55.68 -16.72
N PRO A 111 -39.05 -56.72 -17.45
CA PRO A 111 -38.49 -57.49 -18.59
C PRO A 111 -39.51 -57.70 -19.76
N ASP A 112 -39.10 -58.42 -20.82
CA ASP A 112 -39.92 -59.07 -21.87
C ASP A 112 -40.70 -58.15 -22.84
N ALA A 113 -40.94 -58.46 -24.12
CA ALA A 113 -40.59 -59.54 -25.03
C ALA A 113 -41.06 -59.09 -26.43
N SER A 114 -40.44 -59.61 -27.50
CA SER A 114 -41.00 -59.71 -28.86
C SER A 114 -41.21 -58.38 -29.61
N THR A 115 -40.99 -58.19 -30.92
CA THR A 115 -41.17 -59.02 -32.11
C THR A 115 -40.42 -58.29 -33.26
N MET A 116 -39.57 -58.98 -34.03
CA MET A 116 -39.81 -59.28 -35.45
C MET A 116 -40.15 -58.11 -36.40
N THR A 117 -39.22 -57.87 -37.34
CA THR A 117 -39.43 -57.84 -38.82
C THR A 117 -40.27 -56.73 -39.49
N SER A 118 -39.62 -56.01 -40.43
CA SER A 118 -40.11 -55.35 -41.68
C SER A 118 -39.43 -53.97 -41.82
N THR A 119 -38.82 -53.55 -42.93
CA THR A 119 -38.98 -53.84 -44.36
C THR A 119 -37.62 -53.69 -45.06
#